data_AF-A0AAE0X694-F1
#
_entry.id   AF-A0AAE0X694-F1
#
_cell.length_a   1.000
_cell.length_b   1.000
_cell.length_c   1.000
_cell.angle_alpha   90.00
_cell.angle_beta   90.00
_cell.angle_gamma   90.00
#
_symmetry.space_group_name_H-M   'P 1'
#
loop_
_entity.id
_entity.type
_entity.pdbx_description
1 polymer ?
#
loop_
_entity_poly.entity_id
_entity_poly.type
_entity_poly.pdbx_seq_one_letter_code
_entity_poly.pdbx_strand_id
1 'polypeptide(L)'
;MSYNNQYQSNPYQQAPQSEAGYGGYGQPEQHELQSYGQPYDQQQPYGAPAPQQAGVQSATPVLSQQDFLQRVSAIRNEIQSLTNSVHSIAQLHQRALTSSDGAAQKQLEALTAQTQLQNTSIRDQIRQLKGDTERTTDGSFGLKKRQFESLNKDYKSEIQKFLQEEQTYKERYREQIARQFRIVNPEASEEEVREAADADWGNEGIFQTALRSNRSGQASAVLGNVRARHNELQKIEQSIIELAGLFQDLDALIIQQGAVIERAEEQTEQTNVNLDKGNEQVSKGIESARRRRKLKWWCALVVFLIVLAIALGVGISIGVKKAADSNTSPK
;
A
#
# COMPACT_ATOMS: atom_id res chain seq x y z
N MET A 1 25.58 -1.16 -70.11
CA MET A 1 25.45 0.21 -69.56
C MET A 1 25.21 0.07 -68.07
N SER A 2 25.69 0.89 -67.14
CA SER A 2 26.66 1.98 -67.04
C SER A 2 26.28 2.69 -65.74
N TYR A 3 27.26 3.12 -64.92
CA TYR A 3 27.20 4.04 -63.78
C TYR A 3 25.82 4.66 -63.39
N ASN A 4 25.47 4.75 -62.10
CA ASN A 4 26.24 5.58 -61.16
C ASN A 4 26.19 5.14 -59.68
N ASN A 5 27.09 5.73 -58.89
CA ASN A 5 27.28 5.54 -57.45
C ASN A 5 26.65 6.70 -56.65
N GLN A 6 26.15 6.46 -55.44
CA GLN A 6 25.70 7.51 -54.53
C GLN A 6 26.11 7.22 -53.08
N TYR A 7 26.77 8.19 -52.45
CA TYR A 7 27.31 8.10 -51.10
C TYR A 7 26.24 8.30 -50.03
N GLN A 8 26.39 7.59 -48.90
CA GLN A 8 26.09 8.16 -47.59
C GLN A 8 27.09 7.63 -46.55
N SER A 9 27.68 8.53 -45.76
CA SER A 9 28.76 8.24 -44.81
C SER A 9 28.22 7.96 -43.40
N ASN A 10 28.93 7.09 -42.66
CA ASN A 10 28.59 6.74 -41.28
C ASN A 10 29.76 7.07 -40.33
N PRO A 11 29.71 8.17 -39.55
CA PRO A 11 30.85 8.64 -38.78
C PRO A 11 30.76 8.25 -37.30
N TYR A 12 31.45 7.17 -36.89
CA TYR A 12 32.12 7.06 -35.58
C TYR A 12 33.13 5.90 -35.64
N GLN A 13 34.41 6.19 -35.46
CA GLN A 13 35.46 5.18 -35.38
C GLN A 13 36.64 5.66 -34.53
N GLN A 14 37.29 4.69 -33.87
CA GLN A 14 38.63 4.76 -33.26
C GLN A 14 38.81 5.68 -32.03
N ALA A 15 39.00 5.03 -30.87
CA ALA A 15 39.89 5.52 -29.82
C ALA A 15 41.31 4.97 -30.06
N PRO A 16 42.33 5.51 -29.38
CA PRO A 16 43.56 4.76 -29.07
C PRO A 16 43.77 4.58 -27.56
N GLN A 17 44.56 3.57 -27.18
CA GLN A 17 45.02 3.30 -25.80
C GLN A 17 46.45 3.84 -25.59
N SER A 18 46.78 4.24 -24.35
CA SER A 18 48.13 4.26 -23.72
C SER A 18 48.12 5.19 -22.48
N GLU A 19 49.08 5.15 -21.55
CA GLU A 19 49.70 4.02 -20.84
C GLU A 19 50.23 4.53 -19.46
N ALA A 20 50.70 3.63 -18.60
CA ALA A 20 51.10 3.82 -17.20
C ALA A 20 51.95 5.05 -16.79
N GLY A 21 51.86 5.45 -15.50
CA GLY A 21 53.02 6.07 -14.81
C GLY A 21 52.74 6.93 -13.56
N TYR A 22 53.22 6.47 -12.40
CA TYR A 22 53.73 7.19 -11.20
C TYR A 22 53.09 8.51 -10.70
N GLY A 23 52.80 8.56 -9.38
CA GLY A 23 52.35 9.77 -8.66
C GLY A 23 53.45 10.54 -7.92
N GLY A 24 53.05 11.57 -7.16
CA GLY A 24 53.94 12.39 -6.32
C GLY A 24 53.18 13.51 -5.58
N TYR A 25 53.71 13.98 -4.44
CA TYR A 25 53.14 15.05 -3.61
C TYR A 25 53.57 16.45 -4.12
N GLY A 26 52.77 17.49 -3.85
CA GLY A 26 53.27 18.89 -3.92
C GLY A 26 52.23 20.01 -3.94
N GLN A 27 52.18 20.80 -2.86
CA GLN A 27 51.82 22.24 -2.87
C GLN A 27 53.15 23.03 -2.69
N PRO A 28 53.29 24.30 -3.11
CA PRO A 28 52.72 25.43 -2.35
C PRO A 28 52.33 26.69 -3.21
N GLU A 29 52.37 27.89 -2.61
CA GLU A 29 51.74 29.17 -3.01
C GLU A 29 52.65 30.19 -3.77
N GLN A 30 52.36 31.51 -3.63
CA GLN A 30 52.93 32.76 -4.20
C GLN A 30 52.20 33.24 -5.49
N HIS A 31 52.02 34.54 -5.82
CA HIS A 31 52.29 35.88 -5.23
C HIS A 31 51.40 36.92 -6.00
N GLU A 32 51.17 38.22 -5.72
CA GLU A 32 51.60 39.29 -4.76
C GLU A 32 50.30 40.00 -4.20
N LEU A 33 50.18 41.09 -3.40
CA LEU A 33 50.86 42.40 -3.17
C LEU A 33 50.70 43.43 -4.34
N GLN A 34 50.64 44.77 -4.19
CA GLN A 34 50.78 45.81 -3.13
C GLN A 34 49.88 47.05 -3.52
N SER A 35 49.58 48.17 -2.80
CA SER A 35 49.74 48.71 -1.42
C SER A 35 48.95 50.07 -1.28
N TYR A 36 49.06 50.77 -0.13
CA TYR A 36 48.52 52.12 0.27
C TYR A 36 46.97 52.26 0.41
N GLY A 37 46.36 52.81 1.48
CA GLY A 37 46.82 53.55 2.68
C GLY A 37 46.55 55.06 2.55
N GLN A 38 46.11 55.88 3.53
CA GLN A 38 45.80 55.82 4.99
C GLN A 38 44.86 57.04 5.34
N PRO A 39 44.38 57.37 6.57
CA PRO A 39 44.33 56.66 7.88
C PRO A 39 42.89 56.61 8.53
N TYR A 40 42.75 56.10 9.76
CA TYR A 40 41.65 56.44 10.68
C TYR A 40 42.17 56.72 12.11
N ASP A 41 41.42 57.52 12.88
CA ASP A 41 41.78 57.93 14.26
C ASP A 41 41.30 56.93 15.34
N GLN A 42 41.82 57.07 16.56
CA GLN A 42 41.74 56.08 17.64
C GLN A 42 40.86 56.54 18.81
N GLN A 43 39.71 55.89 19.04
CA GLN A 43 39.07 55.85 20.37
C GLN A 43 38.05 54.70 20.52
N GLN A 44 38.23 53.92 21.59
CA GLN A 44 37.25 53.02 22.22
C GLN A 44 36.93 53.63 23.60
N PRO A 45 35.68 53.54 24.09
CA PRO A 45 35.44 52.49 25.08
C PRO A 45 34.03 51.87 25.13
N TYR A 46 33.99 50.57 25.37
CA TYR A 46 32.95 49.82 26.12
C TYR A 46 31.48 49.94 25.66
N GLY A 47 31.10 49.00 24.79
CA GLY A 47 29.71 48.52 24.67
C GLY A 47 29.73 47.03 24.33
N ALA A 48 29.39 46.16 25.28
CA ALA A 48 29.35 44.71 25.02
C ALA A 48 28.12 44.37 24.18
N PRO A 49 28.25 43.71 23.01
CA PRO A 49 27.10 43.25 22.25
C PRO A 49 26.38 42.15 23.05
N ALA A 50 25.09 42.35 23.33
CA ALA A 50 24.26 41.31 23.93
C ALA A 50 24.24 40.07 23.01
N PRO A 51 24.24 38.84 23.57
CA PRO A 51 24.15 37.63 22.76
C PRO A 51 22.85 37.67 21.96
N GLN A 52 23.00 37.69 20.64
CA GLN A 52 21.88 37.68 19.70
C GLN A 52 21.08 36.40 19.94
N GLN A 53 19.83 36.56 20.38
CA GLN A 53 18.94 35.43 20.64
C GLN A 53 18.80 34.62 19.35
N ALA A 54 19.25 33.37 19.38
CA ALA A 54 19.07 32.45 18.27
C ALA A 54 17.58 32.43 17.90
N GLY A 55 17.28 32.73 16.63
CA GLY A 55 15.91 32.95 16.19
C GLY A 55 15.02 31.77 16.60
N VAL A 56 13.92 32.07 17.29
CA VAL A 56 12.94 31.06 17.71
C VAL A 56 12.52 30.29 16.47
N GLN A 57 12.92 29.03 16.39
CA GLN A 57 12.49 28.15 15.31
C GLN A 57 10.97 28.09 15.37
N SER A 58 10.30 28.62 14.34
CA SER A 58 8.85 28.71 14.28
C SER A 58 8.25 27.32 14.46
N ALA A 59 7.78 27.02 15.67
CA ALA A 59 7.19 25.74 15.99
C ALA A 59 6.07 25.48 14.99
N THR A 60 6.15 24.37 14.25
CA THR A 60 5.13 24.05 13.25
C THR A 60 3.78 24.04 13.94
N PRO A 61 2.78 24.79 13.44
CA PRO A 61 1.47 24.82 14.07
C PRO A 61 0.86 23.42 14.06
N VAL A 62 0.10 23.09 15.09
CA VAL A 62 -0.71 21.87 15.08
C VAL A 62 -1.86 22.03 14.09
N LEU A 63 -2.19 20.96 13.38
CA LEU A 63 -3.34 20.95 12.48
C LEU A 63 -4.63 21.22 13.26
N SER A 64 -5.58 21.91 12.64
CA SER A 64 -6.93 21.98 13.23
C SER A 64 -7.54 20.57 13.31
N GLN A 65 -8.53 20.40 14.18
CA GLN A 65 -9.29 19.16 14.26
C GLN A 65 -9.90 18.76 12.90
N GLN A 66 -10.32 19.75 12.09
CA GLN A 66 -10.92 19.50 10.78
C GLN A 66 -9.86 19.06 9.75
N ASP A 67 -8.71 19.73 9.67
CA ASP A 67 -7.62 19.36 8.75
C ASP A 67 -7.03 17.99 9.09
N PHE A 68 -6.89 17.68 10.38
CA PHE A 68 -6.45 16.37 10.85
C PHE A 68 -7.42 15.26 10.40
N LEU A 69 -8.73 15.45 10.59
CA LEU A 69 -9.74 14.48 10.17
C LEU A 69 -9.82 14.33 8.64
N GLN A 70 -9.59 15.41 7.88
CA GLN A 70 -9.47 15.34 6.41
C GLN A 70 -8.25 14.53 5.97
N ARG A 71 -7.07 14.73 6.59
CA ARG A 71 -5.89 13.90 6.30
C ARG A 71 -6.12 12.43 6.64
N VAL A 72 -6.71 12.14 7.80
CA VAL A 72 -7.09 10.77 8.19
C VAL A 72 -8.04 10.14 7.15
N SER A 73 -9.01 10.88 6.61
CA SER A 73 -9.92 10.34 5.58
C SER A 73 -9.23 10.13 4.23
N ALA A 74 -8.31 11.02 3.82
CA ALA A 74 -7.49 10.84 2.63
C ALA A 74 -6.62 9.57 2.73
N ILE A 75 -5.92 9.37 3.84
CA ILE A 75 -5.07 8.18 4.06
C ILE A 75 -5.93 6.90 4.12
N ARG A 76 -7.14 6.93 4.71
CA ARG A 76 -8.06 5.78 4.65
C ARG A 76 -8.45 5.42 3.21
N ASN A 77 -8.60 6.41 2.32
CA ASN A 77 -8.85 6.16 0.89
C ASN A 77 -7.60 5.61 0.17
N GLU A 78 -6.40 6.11 0.50
CA GLU A 78 -5.14 5.52 0.00
C GLU A 78 -4.97 4.05 0.44
N ILE A 79 -5.30 3.71 1.70
CA ILE A 79 -5.28 2.32 2.19
C ILE A 79 -6.31 1.45 1.45
N GLN A 80 -7.52 1.96 1.18
CA GLN A 80 -8.51 1.24 0.37
C GLN A 80 -8.05 1.04 -1.08
N SER A 81 -7.34 2.00 -1.67
CA SER A 81 -6.73 1.83 -2.99
C SER A 81 -5.62 0.76 -2.96
N LEU A 82 -4.81 0.72 -1.88
CA LEU A 82 -3.79 -0.30 -1.67
C LEU A 82 -4.39 -1.72 -1.63
N THR A 83 -5.51 -1.95 -0.95
CA THR A 83 -6.24 -3.24 -0.98
C THR A 83 -6.53 -3.71 -2.41
N ASN A 84 -6.96 -2.79 -3.29
CA ASN A 84 -7.25 -3.09 -4.69
C ASN A 84 -5.98 -3.35 -5.51
N SER A 85 -4.88 -2.64 -5.22
CA SER A 85 -3.56 -2.91 -5.80
C SER A 85 -3.06 -4.30 -5.42
N VAL A 86 -3.12 -4.68 -4.13
CA VAL A 86 -2.68 -6.01 -3.64
C VAL A 86 -3.49 -7.14 -4.28
N HIS A 87 -4.82 -7.01 -4.36
CA HIS A 87 -5.63 -8.02 -5.03
C HIS A 87 -5.31 -8.13 -6.54
N SER A 88 -4.96 -7.01 -7.17
CA SER A 88 -4.56 -6.98 -8.59
C SER A 88 -3.16 -7.56 -8.80
N ILE A 89 -2.22 -7.32 -7.88
CA ILE A 89 -0.89 -7.96 -7.82
C ILE A 89 -1.05 -9.48 -7.73
N ALA A 90 -1.91 -9.99 -6.83
CA ALA A 90 -2.22 -11.42 -6.72
C ALA A 90 -2.73 -12.03 -8.03
N GLN A 91 -3.73 -11.40 -8.67
CA GLN A 91 -4.22 -11.83 -9.99
C GLN A 91 -3.11 -11.83 -11.06
N LEU A 92 -2.19 -10.87 -11.01
CA LEU A 92 -1.07 -10.76 -11.93
C LEU A 92 0.00 -11.83 -11.67
N HIS A 93 0.35 -12.16 -10.42
CA HIS A 93 1.20 -13.32 -10.11
C HIS A 93 0.56 -14.63 -10.58
N GLN A 94 -0.73 -14.84 -10.32
CA GLN A 94 -1.43 -16.07 -10.74
C GLN A 94 -1.45 -16.21 -12.28
N ARG A 95 -1.65 -15.11 -13.02
CA ARG A 95 -1.50 -15.11 -14.49
C ARG A 95 -0.04 -15.35 -14.90
N ALA A 96 0.91 -14.65 -14.30
CA ALA A 96 2.33 -14.79 -14.60
C ALA A 96 2.84 -16.22 -14.33
N LEU A 97 2.35 -16.94 -13.31
CA LEU A 97 2.68 -18.33 -13.03
C LEU A 97 2.15 -19.33 -14.08
N THR A 98 1.04 -18.99 -14.75
CA THR A 98 0.31 -19.88 -15.68
C THR A 98 0.59 -19.60 -17.16
N SER A 99 1.08 -18.41 -17.52
CA SER A 99 1.49 -18.06 -18.88
C SER A 99 2.88 -17.43 -18.94
N SER A 100 3.47 -17.40 -20.14
CA SER A 100 4.66 -16.62 -20.47
C SER A 100 4.27 -15.25 -21.07
N ASP A 101 3.22 -14.62 -20.53
CA ASP A 101 2.72 -13.34 -21.00
C ASP A 101 3.60 -12.18 -20.49
N GLY A 102 4.53 -11.73 -21.34
CA GLY A 102 5.40 -10.60 -21.04
C GLY A 102 4.67 -9.26 -20.84
N ALA A 103 3.40 -9.12 -21.25
CA ALA A 103 2.58 -7.98 -20.89
C ALA A 103 2.06 -8.08 -19.45
N ALA A 104 1.70 -9.29 -18.99
CA ALA A 104 1.34 -9.55 -17.59
C ALA A 104 2.51 -9.25 -16.64
N GLN A 105 3.74 -9.66 -16.99
CA GLN A 105 4.93 -9.41 -16.18
C GLN A 105 5.25 -7.91 -16.07
N LYS A 106 5.13 -7.15 -17.18
CA LYS A 106 5.31 -5.69 -17.16
C LYS A 106 4.22 -4.97 -16.35
N GLN A 107 2.98 -5.45 -16.39
CA GLN A 107 1.90 -4.93 -15.56
C GLN A 107 2.12 -5.22 -14.08
N LEU A 108 2.61 -6.42 -13.73
CA LEU A 108 2.98 -6.79 -12.36
C LEU A 108 4.09 -5.89 -11.82
N GLU A 109 5.17 -5.73 -12.57
CA GLU A 109 6.33 -4.91 -12.17
C GLU A 109 5.95 -3.43 -11.97
N ALA A 110 5.19 -2.85 -12.91
CA ALA A 110 4.71 -1.47 -12.79
C ALA A 110 3.76 -1.25 -11.60
N LEU A 111 2.84 -2.19 -11.36
CA LEU A 111 1.90 -2.09 -10.24
C LEU A 111 2.60 -2.31 -8.88
N THR A 112 3.61 -3.19 -8.82
CA THR A 112 4.42 -3.41 -7.62
C THR A 112 5.21 -2.14 -7.27
N ALA A 113 5.89 -1.54 -8.25
CA ALA A 113 6.62 -0.28 -8.07
C ALA A 113 5.69 0.88 -7.64
N GLN A 114 4.51 0.99 -8.24
CA GLN A 114 3.49 1.97 -7.81
C GLN A 114 3.05 1.72 -6.36
N THR A 115 2.91 0.45 -5.96
CA THR A 115 2.48 0.06 -4.61
C THR A 115 3.56 0.32 -3.55
N GLN A 116 4.85 0.15 -3.87
CA GLN A 116 5.97 0.54 -3.01
C GLN A 116 5.99 2.06 -2.73
N LEU A 117 5.77 2.88 -3.77
CA LEU A 117 5.66 4.34 -3.63
C LEU A 117 4.44 4.74 -2.80
N GLN A 118 3.29 4.10 -3.03
CA GLN A 118 2.07 4.32 -2.25
C GLN A 118 2.24 3.94 -0.77
N ASN A 119 2.92 2.83 -0.48
CA ASN A 119 3.25 2.43 0.89
C ASN A 119 4.16 3.46 1.58
N THR A 120 5.17 3.97 0.88
CA THR A 120 6.06 5.02 1.39
C THR A 120 5.26 6.30 1.72
N SER A 121 4.34 6.73 0.82
CA SER A 121 3.40 7.84 1.06
C SER A 121 2.59 7.64 2.33
N ILE A 122 1.87 6.52 2.44
CA ILE A 122 0.95 6.23 3.56
C ILE A 122 1.73 6.22 4.89
N ARG A 123 2.88 5.55 4.93
CA ARG A 123 3.75 5.53 6.13
C ARG A 123 4.15 6.93 6.57
N ASP A 124 4.62 7.76 5.64
CA ASP A 124 5.18 9.07 5.97
C ASP A 124 4.07 10.08 6.33
N GLN A 125 2.88 9.95 5.75
CA GLN A 125 1.68 10.66 6.20
C GLN A 125 1.23 10.24 7.60
N ILE A 126 1.23 8.93 7.92
CA ILE A 126 0.90 8.43 9.27
C ILE A 126 1.95 8.92 10.31
N ARG A 127 3.23 8.97 9.94
CA ARG A 127 4.29 9.58 10.76
C ARG A 127 4.06 11.08 11.02
N GLN A 128 3.60 11.83 10.02
CA GLN A 128 3.20 13.24 10.22
C GLN A 128 2.01 13.37 11.18
N LEU A 129 0.99 12.50 11.09
CA LEU A 129 -0.15 12.52 12.02
C LEU A 129 0.24 12.13 13.46
N LYS A 130 1.21 11.21 13.63
CA LYS A 130 1.82 10.94 14.94
C LYS A 130 2.43 12.22 15.53
N GLY A 131 3.33 12.85 14.77
CA GLY A 131 4.03 14.07 15.19
C GLY A 131 3.12 15.30 15.34
N ASP A 132 1.93 15.33 14.73
CA ASP A 132 0.90 16.34 15.01
C ASP A 132 0.11 16.06 16.29
N THR A 133 -0.24 14.81 16.51
CA THR A 133 -0.91 14.39 17.75
C THR A 133 -0.01 14.63 18.95
N GLU A 134 1.29 14.29 18.88
CA GLU A 134 2.24 14.50 19.98
C GLU A 134 2.53 15.98 20.30
N ARG A 135 2.34 16.89 19.34
CA ARG A 135 2.39 18.35 19.55
C ARG A 135 1.07 18.94 20.06
N THR A 136 -0.04 18.19 20.02
CA THR A 136 -1.37 18.71 20.35
C THR A 136 -1.59 18.70 21.86
N THR A 137 -1.65 19.89 22.46
CA THR A 137 -1.87 20.09 23.91
C THR A 137 -3.28 20.58 24.25
N ASP A 138 -4.19 20.59 23.28
CA ASP A 138 -5.60 21.01 23.46
C ASP A 138 -6.55 19.79 23.58
N GLY A 139 -7.83 20.08 23.83
CA GLY A 139 -8.88 19.05 23.99
C GLY A 139 -9.09 18.13 22.78
N SER A 140 -8.54 18.44 21.60
CA SER A 140 -8.58 17.56 20.44
C SER A 140 -7.57 16.41 20.50
N PHE A 141 -6.57 16.45 21.40
CA PHE A 141 -5.55 15.40 21.57
C PHE A 141 -6.16 13.99 21.67
N GLY A 142 -7.15 13.82 22.56
CA GLY A 142 -7.81 12.53 22.80
C GLY A 142 -8.66 12.03 21.63
N LEU A 143 -9.00 12.90 20.66
CA LEU A 143 -9.57 12.49 19.38
C LEU A 143 -8.49 12.15 18.36
N LYS A 144 -7.51 13.05 18.17
CA LYS A 144 -6.40 12.88 17.22
C LYS A 144 -5.70 11.55 17.46
N LYS A 145 -5.37 11.25 18.73
CA LYS A 145 -4.77 9.98 19.16
C LYS A 145 -5.60 8.75 18.76
N ARG A 146 -6.89 8.70 19.10
CA ARG A 146 -7.76 7.55 18.72
C ARG A 146 -7.88 7.36 17.21
N GLN A 147 -7.96 8.46 16.44
CA GLN A 147 -8.04 8.39 14.98
C GLN A 147 -6.72 7.94 14.36
N PHE A 148 -5.59 8.41 14.86
CA PHE A 148 -4.26 7.94 14.49
C PHE A 148 -4.04 6.46 14.86
N GLU A 149 -4.40 6.03 16.07
CA GLU A 149 -4.24 4.63 16.52
C GLU A 149 -5.10 3.66 15.71
N SER A 150 -6.35 4.05 15.38
CA SER A 150 -7.18 3.34 14.40
C SER A 150 -6.48 3.25 13.05
N LEU A 151 -6.04 4.38 12.49
CA LEU A 151 -5.44 4.43 11.16
C LEU A 151 -4.16 3.58 11.06
N ASN A 152 -3.29 3.63 12.06
CA ASN A 152 -2.07 2.81 12.13
C ASN A 152 -2.42 1.32 12.22
N LYS A 153 -3.42 0.94 13.02
CA LYS A 153 -3.92 -0.44 13.12
C LYS A 153 -4.53 -0.93 11.79
N ASP A 154 -5.36 -0.10 11.15
CA ASP A 154 -6.00 -0.39 9.88
C ASP A 154 -4.94 -0.62 8.79
N TYR A 155 -3.91 0.23 8.73
CA TYR A 155 -2.81 0.11 7.77
C TYR A 155 -1.92 -1.12 8.03
N LYS A 156 -1.52 -1.38 9.28
CA LYS A 156 -0.76 -2.60 9.64
C LYS A 156 -1.49 -3.88 9.26
N SER A 157 -2.81 -3.91 9.41
CA SER A 157 -3.64 -5.05 8.99
C SER A 157 -3.56 -5.26 7.47
N GLU A 158 -3.43 -4.21 6.67
CA GLU A 158 -3.28 -4.30 5.22
C GLU A 158 -1.88 -4.78 4.81
N ILE A 159 -0.83 -4.23 5.42
CA ILE A 159 0.56 -4.68 5.20
C ILE A 159 0.74 -6.15 5.59
N GLN A 160 0.09 -6.61 6.67
CA GLN A 160 0.13 -8.01 7.07
C GLN A 160 -0.52 -8.95 6.04
N LYS A 161 -1.64 -8.54 5.41
CA LYS A 161 -2.26 -9.32 4.32
C LYS A 161 -1.36 -9.38 3.09
N PHE A 162 -0.78 -8.24 2.69
CA PHE A 162 0.08 -8.18 1.52
C PHE A 162 1.34 -9.05 1.73
N LEU A 163 1.96 -8.97 2.91
CA LEU A 163 3.07 -9.84 3.30
C LEU A 163 2.68 -11.34 3.22
N GLN A 164 1.46 -11.71 3.62
CA GLN A 164 0.98 -13.10 3.52
C GLN A 164 0.74 -13.55 2.07
N GLU A 165 0.24 -12.65 1.21
CA GLU A 165 0.04 -12.91 -0.22
C GLU A 165 1.40 -13.09 -0.94
N GLU A 166 2.37 -12.22 -0.67
CA GLU A 166 3.74 -12.30 -1.21
C GLU A 166 4.44 -13.60 -0.77
N GLN A 167 4.36 -13.98 0.50
CA GLN A 167 4.89 -15.27 0.98
C GLN A 167 4.19 -16.46 0.31
N THR A 168 2.87 -16.38 0.07
CA THR A 168 2.13 -17.41 -0.67
C THR A 168 2.66 -17.53 -2.09
N TYR A 169 2.90 -16.42 -2.80
CA TYR A 169 3.48 -16.48 -4.14
C TYR A 169 4.96 -16.92 -4.13
N LYS A 170 5.76 -16.53 -3.14
CA LYS A 170 7.14 -17.02 -2.94
C LYS A 170 7.20 -18.55 -3.02
N GLU A 171 6.32 -19.23 -2.28
CA GLU A 171 6.20 -20.69 -2.31
C GLU A 171 5.79 -21.20 -3.69
N ARG A 172 4.79 -20.60 -4.36
CA ARG A 172 4.36 -21.00 -5.71
C ARG A 172 5.45 -20.84 -6.78
N TYR A 173 6.27 -19.80 -6.72
CA TYR A 173 7.39 -19.61 -7.66
C TYR A 173 8.48 -20.66 -7.43
N ARG A 174 8.83 -20.96 -6.17
CA ARG A 174 9.76 -22.06 -5.81
C ARG A 174 9.24 -23.42 -6.27
N GLU A 175 7.96 -23.72 -6.06
CA GLU A 175 7.33 -24.93 -6.61
C GLU A 175 7.44 -25.00 -8.14
N GLN A 176 7.21 -23.90 -8.87
CA GLN A 176 7.33 -23.88 -10.33
C GLN A 176 8.78 -24.07 -10.80
N ILE A 177 9.76 -23.55 -10.07
CA ILE A 177 11.19 -23.81 -10.36
C ILE A 177 11.48 -25.30 -10.17
N ALA A 178 11.12 -25.87 -9.02
CA ALA A 178 11.30 -27.30 -8.72
C ALA A 178 10.62 -28.23 -9.75
N ARG A 179 9.39 -27.90 -10.19
CA ARG A 179 8.68 -28.66 -11.23
C ARG A 179 9.38 -28.60 -12.58
N GLN A 180 9.85 -27.43 -13.00
CA GLN A 180 10.55 -27.26 -14.28
C GLN A 180 11.95 -27.89 -14.26
N PHE A 181 12.65 -27.84 -13.13
CA PHE A 181 13.95 -28.52 -12.97
C PHE A 181 13.81 -30.05 -13.11
N ARG A 182 12.79 -30.67 -12.51
CA ARG A 182 12.49 -32.11 -12.71
C ARG A 182 12.15 -32.48 -14.16
N ILE A 183 11.56 -31.57 -14.96
CA ILE A 183 11.29 -31.82 -16.39
C ILE A 183 12.60 -31.91 -17.20
N VAL A 184 13.64 -31.20 -16.78
CA VAL A 184 14.97 -31.26 -17.41
C VAL A 184 15.77 -32.45 -16.86
N ASN A 185 15.75 -32.64 -15.54
CA ASN A 185 16.52 -33.65 -14.82
C ASN A 185 15.57 -34.62 -14.09
N PRO A 186 15.00 -35.63 -14.78
CA PRO A 186 13.99 -36.53 -14.20
C PRO A 186 14.55 -37.47 -13.13
N GLU A 187 15.84 -37.77 -13.19
CA GLU A 187 16.55 -38.62 -12.21
C GLU A 187 17.06 -37.83 -10.97
N ALA A 188 16.78 -36.53 -10.88
CA ALA A 188 17.26 -35.70 -9.77
C ALA A 188 16.54 -36.05 -8.46
N SER A 189 17.33 -36.15 -7.38
CA SER A 189 16.80 -36.40 -6.03
C SER A 189 16.01 -35.19 -5.49
N GLU A 190 15.14 -35.44 -4.50
CA GLU A 190 14.36 -34.38 -3.86
C GLU A 190 15.23 -33.28 -3.21
N GLU A 191 16.46 -33.60 -2.79
CA GLU A 191 17.39 -32.62 -2.26
C GLU A 191 18.01 -31.76 -3.37
N GLU A 192 18.46 -32.35 -4.48
CA GLU A 192 18.93 -31.60 -5.66
C GLU A 192 17.83 -30.71 -6.25
N VAL A 193 16.59 -31.18 -6.23
CA VAL A 193 15.42 -30.38 -6.68
C VAL A 193 15.11 -29.23 -5.71
N ARG A 194 15.37 -29.41 -4.40
CA ARG A 194 15.25 -28.34 -3.41
C ARG A 194 16.37 -27.32 -3.54
N GLU A 195 17.62 -27.77 -3.64
CA GLU A 195 18.77 -26.91 -3.92
C GLU A 195 18.55 -26.13 -5.22
N ALA A 196 18.03 -26.76 -6.27
CA ALA A 196 17.63 -26.09 -7.50
C ALA A 196 16.49 -25.05 -7.34
N ALA A 197 15.66 -25.13 -6.28
CA ALA A 197 14.64 -24.13 -5.96
C ALA A 197 15.15 -23.00 -5.04
N ASP A 198 16.36 -23.15 -4.49
CA ASP A 198 17.11 -22.15 -3.71
C ASP A 198 18.28 -21.51 -4.49
N ALA A 199 18.74 -22.14 -5.57
CA ALA A 199 19.90 -21.72 -6.36
C ALA A 199 19.68 -20.38 -7.09
N ASP A 200 20.75 -19.57 -7.19
CA ASP A 200 20.70 -18.32 -7.93
C ASP A 200 20.76 -18.54 -9.45
N TRP A 201 19.60 -18.73 -10.09
CA TRP A 201 19.50 -18.82 -11.55
C TRP A 201 19.79 -17.50 -12.27
N GLY A 202 19.90 -16.37 -11.54
CA GLY A 202 20.45 -15.12 -12.07
C GLY A 202 21.90 -15.29 -12.52
N ASN A 203 22.68 -16.08 -11.79
CA ASN A 203 24.09 -16.38 -12.06
C ASN A 203 24.27 -17.18 -13.36
N GLU A 204 24.90 -16.55 -14.35
CA GLU A 204 25.22 -17.16 -15.64
C GLU A 204 26.08 -18.42 -15.51
N GLY A 205 26.95 -18.52 -14.51
CA GLY A 205 27.77 -19.71 -14.27
C GLY A 205 26.95 -20.94 -13.86
N ILE A 206 25.91 -20.76 -13.04
CA ILE A 206 24.98 -21.82 -12.64
C ILE A 206 24.13 -22.23 -13.85
N PHE A 207 23.53 -21.23 -14.54
CA PHE A 207 22.71 -21.44 -15.73
C PHE A 207 23.46 -22.21 -16.84
N GLN A 208 24.68 -21.78 -17.19
CA GLN A 208 25.52 -22.45 -18.19
C GLN A 208 25.98 -23.84 -17.74
N THR A 209 26.10 -24.10 -16.45
CA THR A 209 26.44 -25.44 -15.94
C THR A 209 25.27 -26.42 -16.11
N ALA A 210 24.05 -26.01 -15.73
CA ALA A 210 22.83 -26.78 -15.97
C ALA A 210 22.54 -27.01 -17.46
N LEU A 211 22.88 -26.04 -18.32
CA LEU A 211 22.75 -26.17 -19.78
C LEU A 211 23.80 -27.12 -20.40
N ARG A 212 24.99 -27.22 -19.79
CA ARG A 212 26.08 -28.11 -20.26
C ARG A 212 25.84 -29.57 -19.92
N SER A 213 25.24 -29.87 -18.77
CA SER A 213 24.81 -31.23 -18.42
C SER A 213 23.63 -31.69 -19.27
N ASN A 214 22.71 -30.78 -19.63
CA ASN A 214 21.48 -31.11 -20.34
C ASN A 214 21.38 -30.39 -21.71
N ARG A 215 22.12 -30.88 -22.70
CA ARG A 215 22.31 -30.23 -24.02
C ARG A 215 21.12 -30.27 -24.99
N SER A 216 19.90 -30.60 -24.52
CA SER A 216 18.73 -30.66 -25.40
C SER A 216 18.15 -29.26 -25.65
N GLY A 217 17.63 -29.00 -26.86
CA GLY A 217 16.97 -27.71 -27.16
C GLY A 217 15.72 -27.47 -26.30
N GLN A 218 15.09 -28.54 -25.81
CA GLN A 218 14.01 -28.49 -24.83
C GLN A 218 14.49 -28.04 -23.45
N ALA A 219 15.64 -28.55 -22.97
CA ALA A 219 16.24 -28.10 -21.72
C ALA A 219 16.59 -26.62 -21.76
N SER A 220 17.14 -26.10 -22.86
CA SER A 220 17.41 -24.66 -23.04
C SER A 220 16.19 -23.79 -22.76
N ALA A 221 15.01 -24.19 -23.28
CA ALA A 221 13.76 -23.44 -23.11
C ALA A 221 13.22 -23.55 -21.67
N VAL A 222 13.26 -24.75 -21.07
CA VAL A 222 12.77 -24.96 -19.70
C VAL A 222 13.67 -24.29 -18.66
N LEU A 223 15.00 -24.35 -18.82
CA LEU A 223 15.95 -23.60 -17.97
C LEU A 223 15.78 -22.08 -18.14
N GLY A 224 15.50 -21.60 -19.35
CA GLY A 224 15.16 -20.19 -19.60
C GLY A 224 13.93 -19.74 -18.81
N ASN A 225 12.88 -20.58 -18.76
CA ASN A 225 11.70 -20.33 -17.93
C ASN A 225 11.99 -20.42 -16.43
N VAL A 226 12.86 -21.35 -15.98
CA VAL A 226 13.34 -21.39 -14.58
C VAL A 226 14.00 -20.08 -14.19
N ARG A 227 14.93 -19.56 -15.00
CA ARG A 227 15.58 -18.26 -14.78
C ARG A 227 14.57 -17.10 -14.75
N ALA A 228 13.56 -17.12 -15.63
CA ALA A 228 12.48 -16.13 -15.58
C ALA A 228 11.68 -16.21 -14.27
N ARG A 229 11.36 -17.41 -13.75
CA ARG A 229 10.68 -17.57 -12.45
C ARG A 229 11.54 -17.13 -11.27
N HIS A 230 12.85 -17.38 -11.33
CA HIS A 230 13.80 -16.93 -10.32
C HIS A 230 13.89 -15.41 -10.21
N ASN A 231 13.91 -14.71 -11.34
CA ASN A 231 13.92 -13.24 -11.36
C ASN A 231 12.64 -12.64 -10.71
N GLU A 232 11.47 -13.27 -10.88
CA GLU A 232 10.25 -12.84 -10.17
C GLU A 232 10.27 -13.23 -8.68
N LEU A 233 10.86 -14.39 -8.33
CA LEU A 233 11.06 -14.81 -6.93
C LEU A 233 11.93 -13.80 -6.17
N GLN A 234 13.02 -13.31 -6.76
CA GLN A 234 13.87 -12.27 -6.16
C GLN A 234 13.12 -10.95 -5.91
N LYS A 235 12.20 -10.55 -6.81
CA LYS A 235 11.34 -9.37 -6.58
C LYS A 235 10.38 -9.57 -5.41
N ILE A 236 9.77 -10.76 -5.30
CA ILE A 236 8.89 -11.14 -4.19
C ILE A 236 9.67 -11.11 -2.87
N GLU A 237 10.90 -11.64 -2.84
CA GLU A 237 11.75 -11.59 -1.65
C GLU A 237 12.14 -10.17 -1.24
N GLN A 238 12.41 -9.28 -2.20
CA GLN A 238 12.63 -7.85 -1.95
C GLN A 238 11.36 -7.17 -1.40
N SER A 239 10.19 -7.44 -1.98
CA SER A 239 8.89 -6.94 -1.50
C SER A 239 8.61 -7.38 -0.06
N ILE A 240 8.87 -8.65 0.27
CA ILE A 240 8.76 -9.21 1.62
C ILE A 240 9.65 -8.48 2.62
N ILE A 241 10.90 -8.15 2.26
CA ILE A 241 11.83 -7.42 3.13
C ILE A 241 11.32 -6.00 3.39
N GLU A 242 10.85 -5.30 2.35
CA GLU A 242 10.32 -3.94 2.46
C GLU A 242 9.02 -3.90 3.29
N LEU A 243 8.09 -4.82 3.06
CA LEU A 243 6.84 -4.94 3.81
C LEU A 243 7.09 -5.31 5.28
N ALA A 244 8.09 -6.16 5.57
CA ALA A 244 8.48 -6.48 6.94
C ALA A 244 9.13 -5.29 7.66
N GLY A 245 10.02 -4.56 6.99
CA GLY A 245 10.60 -3.32 7.51
C GLY A 245 9.54 -2.24 7.76
N LEU A 246 8.60 -2.08 6.83
CA LEU A 246 7.43 -1.21 6.96
C LEU A 246 6.54 -1.60 8.14
N PHE A 247 6.27 -2.89 8.36
CA PHE A 247 5.47 -3.35 9.50
C PHE A 247 6.14 -2.99 10.84
N GLN A 248 7.46 -3.16 10.95
CA GLN A 248 8.26 -2.74 12.11
C GLN A 248 8.26 -1.21 12.28
N ASP A 249 8.39 -0.47 11.18
CA ASP A 249 8.30 1.00 11.12
C ASP A 249 6.97 1.52 11.70
N LEU A 250 5.87 0.74 11.57
CA LEU A 250 4.52 1.03 12.06
C LEU A 250 4.27 0.53 13.50
N ASP A 251 4.89 -0.58 13.91
CA ASP A 251 4.90 -1.07 15.31
C ASP A 251 5.54 -0.04 16.25
N ALA A 252 6.59 0.65 15.80
CA ALA A 252 7.25 1.71 16.56
C ALA A 252 6.40 2.99 16.76
N LEU A 253 5.27 3.14 16.05
CA LEU A 253 4.45 4.36 16.08
C LEU A 253 3.45 4.38 17.25
N ILE A 254 3.97 4.31 18.48
CA ILE A 254 3.21 4.44 19.72
C ILE A 254 3.23 5.90 20.20
N ILE A 255 2.08 6.44 20.59
CA ILE A 255 1.96 7.76 21.24
C ILE A 255 1.90 7.54 22.75
N GLN A 256 2.97 7.92 23.45
CA GLN A 256 3.01 7.86 24.91
C GLN A 256 1.92 8.76 25.54
N GLN A 257 1.54 8.50 26.79
CA GLN A 257 0.69 9.44 27.53
C GLN A 257 1.55 10.63 27.97
N GLY A 258 1.36 11.78 27.30
CA GLY A 258 1.86 13.05 27.84
C GLY A 258 1.17 13.37 29.17
N ALA A 259 1.82 14.18 30.01
CA ALA A 259 1.24 14.62 31.27
C ALA A 259 -0.11 15.32 31.03
N VAL A 260 -1.14 14.95 31.79
CA VAL A 260 -2.49 15.48 31.64
C VAL A 260 -2.50 16.96 32.02
N ILE A 261 -2.53 17.84 31.01
CA ILE A 261 -2.82 19.27 31.23
C ILE A 261 -4.33 19.40 31.39
N GLU A 262 -4.77 19.26 32.64
CA GLU A 262 -6.15 19.24 33.12
C GLU A 262 -6.85 20.61 32.94
N ARG A 263 -7.17 20.99 31.70
CA ARG A 263 -7.88 22.24 31.37
C ARG A 263 -8.78 22.14 30.13
N ALA A 264 -9.88 21.38 30.21
CA ALA A 264 -11.18 21.65 29.53
C ALA A 264 -12.19 20.48 29.67
N GLU A 265 -12.58 20.12 30.90
CA GLU A 265 -13.62 19.08 31.08
C GLU A 265 -15.02 19.56 30.65
N GLU A 266 -15.33 20.84 30.85
CA GLU A 266 -16.69 21.40 30.80
C GLU A 266 -17.32 21.54 29.38
N GLN A 267 -16.56 21.27 28.31
CA GLN A 267 -17.05 21.43 26.93
C GLN A 267 -16.79 20.23 25.98
N THR A 268 -16.25 19.13 26.51
CA THR A 268 -15.78 17.98 25.70
C THR A 268 -16.81 16.84 25.60
N GLU A 269 -17.76 16.75 26.52
CA GLU A 269 -18.75 15.65 26.58
C GLU A 269 -19.68 15.62 25.34
N GLN A 270 -20.14 16.78 24.86
CA GLN A 270 -21.07 16.86 23.72
C GLN A 270 -20.42 16.54 22.37
N THR A 271 -19.11 16.76 22.22
CA THR A 271 -18.40 16.61 20.93
C THR A 271 -18.09 15.15 20.60
N ASN A 272 -17.76 14.34 21.60
CA ASN A 272 -17.44 12.91 21.41
C ASN A 272 -18.63 12.13 20.82
N VAL A 273 -19.84 12.46 21.27
CA VAL A 273 -21.10 11.82 20.86
C VAL A 273 -21.38 11.94 19.35
N ASN A 274 -20.79 12.90 18.64
CA ASN A 274 -21.07 13.16 17.23
C ASN A 274 -20.15 12.40 16.24
N LEU A 275 -18.94 12.03 16.66
CA LEU A 275 -17.98 11.36 15.76
C LEU A 275 -18.23 9.85 15.65
N ASP A 276 -18.56 9.18 16.75
CA ASP A 276 -18.95 7.77 16.71
C ASP A 276 -20.25 7.57 15.91
N LYS A 277 -21.21 8.49 16.04
CA LYS A 277 -22.43 8.55 15.21
C LYS A 277 -22.18 8.86 13.73
N GLY A 278 -21.03 9.44 13.39
CA GLY A 278 -20.62 9.65 11.99
C GLY A 278 -20.26 8.34 11.31
N ASN A 279 -19.42 7.52 11.95
CA ASN A 279 -19.04 6.19 11.46
C ASN A 279 -20.25 5.24 11.40
N GLU A 280 -21.11 5.30 12.42
CA GLU A 280 -22.31 4.46 12.49
C GLU A 280 -23.33 4.78 11.37
N GLN A 281 -23.39 6.02 10.88
CA GLN A 281 -24.33 6.41 9.82
C GLN A 281 -23.98 5.86 8.44
N VAL A 282 -22.70 5.61 8.13
CA VAL A 282 -22.31 4.92 6.89
C VAL A 282 -22.86 3.49 6.88
N SER A 283 -22.71 2.76 8.00
CA SER A 283 -23.26 1.41 8.19
C SER A 283 -24.80 1.40 8.15
N LYS A 284 -25.45 2.29 8.90
CA LYS A 284 -26.92 2.44 8.92
C LYS A 284 -27.50 2.89 7.59
N GLY A 285 -26.73 3.58 6.74
CA GLY A 285 -27.11 3.88 5.35
C GLY A 285 -27.44 2.60 4.57
N ILE A 286 -26.52 1.64 4.58
CA ILE A 286 -26.65 0.34 3.91
C ILE A 286 -27.77 -0.51 4.56
N GLU A 287 -27.83 -0.56 5.88
CA GLU A 287 -28.84 -1.38 6.57
C GLU A 287 -30.27 -0.84 6.40
N SER A 288 -30.46 0.49 6.45
CA SER A 288 -31.78 1.12 6.28
C SER A 288 -32.40 0.86 4.89
N ALA A 289 -31.56 0.62 3.87
CA ALA A 289 -32.00 0.23 2.53
C ALA A 289 -32.53 -1.22 2.51
N ARG A 290 -31.92 -2.14 3.28
CA ARG A 290 -32.45 -3.51 3.49
C ARG A 290 -33.70 -3.50 4.37
N ARG A 291 -33.73 -2.76 5.48
CA ARG A 291 -34.86 -2.76 6.44
C ARG A 291 -36.15 -2.20 5.81
N ARG A 292 -36.06 -1.15 4.98
CA ARG A 292 -37.21 -0.61 4.22
C ARG A 292 -37.85 -1.60 3.24
N ARG A 293 -37.08 -2.56 2.69
CA ARG A 293 -37.65 -3.63 1.82
C ARG A 293 -38.47 -4.64 2.64
N LYS A 294 -37.97 -5.03 3.83
CA LYS A 294 -38.68 -5.95 4.75
C LYS A 294 -40.00 -5.36 5.27
N LEU A 295 -40.02 -4.06 5.59
CA LEU A 295 -41.23 -3.37 6.08
C LEU A 295 -42.36 -3.31 5.04
N LYS A 296 -42.04 -3.15 3.74
CA LYS A 296 -43.05 -3.21 2.66
C LYS A 296 -43.74 -4.59 2.61
N TRP A 297 -42.98 -5.67 2.76
CA TRP A 297 -43.52 -7.04 2.81
C TRP A 297 -44.40 -7.28 4.04
N TRP A 298 -43.99 -6.82 5.22
CA TRP A 298 -44.81 -6.93 6.42
C TRP A 298 -46.13 -6.17 6.33
N CYS A 299 -46.12 -4.95 5.76
CA CYS A 299 -47.35 -4.18 5.54
C CYS A 299 -48.30 -4.90 4.56
N ALA A 300 -47.77 -5.44 3.46
CA ALA A 300 -48.57 -6.22 2.50
C ALA A 300 -49.19 -7.48 3.13
N LEU A 301 -48.45 -8.18 4.01
CA LEU A 301 -48.94 -9.36 4.73
C LEU A 301 -50.08 -9.00 5.69
N VAL A 302 -49.97 -7.89 6.44
CA VAL A 302 -51.03 -7.42 7.35
C VAL A 302 -52.29 -7.03 6.57
N VAL A 303 -52.16 -6.32 5.45
CA VAL A 303 -53.30 -5.97 4.58
C VAL A 303 -53.98 -7.23 4.02
N PHE A 304 -53.20 -8.22 3.58
CA PHE A 304 -53.73 -9.50 3.09
C PHE A 304 -54.56 -10.24 4.16
N LEU A 305 -54.08 -10.30 5.41
CA LEU A 305 -54.82 -10.94 6.52
C LEU A 305 -56.13 -10.20 6.85
N ILE A 306 -56.16 -8.87 6.78
CA ILE A 306 -57.39 -8.07 6.99
C ILE A 306 -58.42 -8.38 5.91
N VAL A 307 -58.01 -8.43 4.63
CA VAL A 307 -58.91 -8.79 3.52
C VAL A 307 -59.45 -10.22 3.69
N LEU A 308 -58.61 -11.17 4.13
CA LEU A 308 -59.02 -12.55 4.40
C LEU A 308 -60.06 -12.64 5.54
N ALA A 309 -59.86 -11.90 6.63
CA ALA A 309 -60.82 -11.84 7.74
C ALA A 309 -62.18 -11.25 7.32
N ILE A 310 -62.18 -10.19 6.50
CA ILE A 310 -63.41 -9.60 5.94
C ILE A 310 -64.11 -10.60 5.02
N ALA A 311 -63.37 -11.28 4.13
CA ALA A 311 -63.93 -12.30 3.23
C ALA A 311 -64.57 -13.46 3.99
N LEU A 312 -63.96 -13.92 5.10
CA LEU A 312 -64.54 -14.94 5.97
C LEU A 312 -65.80 -14.45 6.69
N GLY A 313 -65.80 -13.22 7.23
CA GLY A 313 -66.99 -12.64 7.87
C GLY A 313 -68.18 -12.46 6.91
N VAL A 314 -67.92 -12.03 5.67
CA VAL A 314 -68.93 -11.95 4.60
C VAL A 314 -69.40 -13.34 4.19
N GLY A 315 -68.48 -14.31 4.01
CA GLY A 315 -68.81 -15.70 3.69
C GLY A 315 -69.70 -16.36 4.75
N ILE A 316 -69.38 -16.19 6.04
CA ILE A 316 -70.17 -16.72 7.16
C ILE A 316 -71.54 -16.04 7.22
N SER A 317 -71.62 -14.71 7.12
CA SER A 317 -72.91 -14.00 7.19
C SER A 317 -73.84 -14.29 6.00
N ILE A 318 -73.30 -14.53 4.80
CA ILE A 318 -74.08 -15.03 3.65
C ILE A 318 -74.49 -16.49 3.86
N GLY A 319 -73.59 -17.34 4.36
CA GLY A 319 -73.88 -18.75 4.66
C GLY A 319 -74.98 -18.94 5.71
N VAL A 320 -74.92 -18.18 6.80
CA VAL A 320 -75.94 -18.19 7.87
C VAL A 320 -77.29 -17.68 7.37
N LYS A 321 -77.33 -16.65 6.52
CA LYS A 321 -78.59 -16.21 5.88
C LYS A 321 -79.16 -17.31 4.99
N LYS A 322 -78.37 -17.88 4.08
CA LYS A 322 -78.80 -18.98 3.20
C LYS A 322 -79.30 -20.20 3.98
N ALA A 323 -78.72 -20.49 5.14
CA ALA A 323 -79.20 -21.54 6.04
C ALA A 323 -80.54 -21.18 6.71
N ALA A 324 -80.70 -19.94 7.18
CA ALA A 324 -81.96 -19.46 7.76
C ALA A 324 -83.11 -19.45 6.73
N ASP A 325 -82.88 -18.92 5.54
CA ASP A 325 -83.86 -18.83 4.45
C ASP A 325 -84.37 -20.23 4.02
N SER A 326 -83.52 -21.25 4.13
CA SER A 326 -83.88 -22.65 3.83
C SER A 326 -84.77 -23.32 4.87
N ASN A 327 -84.92 -22.73 6.06
CA ASN A 327 -85.64 -23.31 7.19
C ASN A 327 -87.04 -22.69 7.41
N THR A 328 -87.38 -21.63 6.66
CA THR A 328 -88.70 -20.97 6.71
C THR A 328 -89.58 -21.38 5.52
N SER A 329 -89.99 -22.65 5.49
CA SER A 329 -91.06 -23.14 4.62
C SER A 329 -92.19 -23.73 5.47
N PRO A 330 -93.23 -22.94 5.82
CA PRO A 330 -94.37 -23.45 6.58
C PRO A 330 -95.25 -24.39 5.73
N LYS A 331 -95.95 -25.29 6.42
CA LYS A 331 -97.11 -26.02 5.89
C LYS A 331 -98.40 -25.23 6.14
#